data_AF-A0A7W3VRF3-F1
#
_entry.id   AF-A0A7W3VRF3-F1
#
_cell.length_a   1.000
_cell.length_b   1.000
_cell.length_c   1.000
_cell.angle_alpha   90.00
_cell.angle_beta   90.00
_cell.angle_gamma   90.00
#
_symmetry.space_group_name_H-M   'P 1'
#
loop_
_entity.id
_entity.type
_entity.pdbx_description
1 polymer ?
#
loop_
_entity_poly.entity_id
_entity_poly.type
_entity_poly.pdbx_seq_one_letter_code
_entity_poly.pdbx_strand_id
1 'polypeptide(L)'
;MTRNSATGRRRACSLAAALLVFAGATTGTARADPLAPTDLAPLPGDDQSLALAVNEAGTAVGTSSAGRDPRLDHPVRWDTAGRPTALPTPGAAQGQARAINSQGVAAGYVLTPTIAIPARWDAAGQATLMPLPPGYHNAMGEKISDTGVVVGEWQTPDGLQHPFRWDPDGQVTDLGTLPGDTWAVATGISADGTIVSGQDSNPAKAHSVRWVNGGPITDLAPAAWASANNVMNRNGTIAGHLTDVEHGSSAPVTWDRDGVLRRLQWPSANPVWLNQVSPAGYVTGSGYLYPPDRDSVLWDPDGNVYLIDGDVAGVDSNGNAVGASQNRATVWYDNGNTVRFGILPGGSHSKGEWITDSGYVVGSADTAGYKMHAVAWKLG
;
A
#
# COMPACT_ATOMS: atom_id res chain seq x y z
N MET A 1 74.04 23.06 -66.08
CA MET A 1 73.51 21.79 -66.64
C MET A 1 72.36 21.39 -65.73
N THR A 2 71.09 21.26 -66.10
CA THR A 2 70.32 21.15 -67.35
C THR A 2 68.85 21.40 -66.94
N ARG A 3 68.13 22.37 -67.55
CA ARG A 3 66.90 22.23 -68.40
C ARG A 3 65.79 21.34 -67.80
N ASN A 4 64.49 21.66 -67.72
CA ASN A 4 63.51 22.34 -68.61
C ASN A 4 62.24 22.63 -67.74
N SER A 5 61.52 23.76 -67.80
CA SER A 5 60.44 24.16 -68.74
C SER A 5 59.31 23.10 -68.89
N ALA A 6 57.99 23.36 -68.92
CA ALA A 6 57.18 24.56 -69.08
C ALA A 6 55.67 24.28 -68.77
N THR A 7 54.86 25.36 -68.70
CA THR A 7 53.40 25.47 -69.00
C THR A 7 52.40 24.69 -68.12
N GLY A 8 51.30 25.23 -67.57
CA GLY A 8 50.56 26.47 -67.79
C GLY A 8 49.09 26.16 -68.11
N ARG A 9 48.13 26.47 -67.22
CA ARG A 9 46.76 26.94 -67.55
C ARG A 9 45.95 27.32 -66.30
N ARG A 10 45.35 28.52 -66.38
CA ARG A 10 44.41 29.15 -65.43
C ARG A 10 43.07 28.40 -65.41
N ARG A 11 42.40 28.33 -64.25
CA ARG A 11 40.96 28.62 -64.06
C ARG A 11 40.70 29.06 -62.62
N ALA A 12 40.12 30.25 -62.47
CA ALA A 12 39.53 30.73 -61.22
C ALA A 12 38.17 30.06 -61.04
N CYS A 13 37.88 29.57 -59.83
CA CYS A 13 36.53 29.30 -59.34
C CYS A 13 36.50 29.58 -57.83
N SER A 14 35.67 30.56 -57.47
CA SER A 14 35.30 30.98 -56.13
C SER A 14 34.67 29.83 -55.34
N LEU A 15 34.86 29.76 -54.02
CA LEU A 15 33.89 29.11 -53.13
C LEU A 15 33.88 29.78 -51.75
N ALA A 16 32.66 29.91 -51.23
CA ALA A 16 32.22 30.74 -50.11
C ALA A 16 32.79 30.34 -48.74
N ALA A 17 32.99 31.33 -47.88
CA ALA A 17 33.20 31.15 -46.46
C ALA A 17 31.86 30.77 -45.79
N ALA A 18 31.80 29.59 -45.18
CA ALA A 18 30.66 29.19 -44.37
C ALA A 18 30.77 29.84 -42.98
N LEU A 19 29.78 30.67 -42.62
CA LEU A 19 29.55 31.10 -41.26
C LEU A 19 29.07 29.89 -40.43
N LEU A 20 29.88 29.47 -39.46
CA LEU A 20 29.45 28.58 -38.38
C LEU A 20 28.69 29.40 -37.34
N VAL A 21 27.36 29.29 -37.35
CA VAL A 21 26.52 29.75 -36.25
C VAL A 21 26.59 28.70 -35.14
N PHE A 22 27.30 29.01 -34.05
CA PHE A 22 27.17 28.24 -32.81
C PHE A 22 25.80 28.56 -32.19
N ALA A 23 24.84 27.65 -32.35
CA ALA A 23 23.66 27.63 -31.50
C ALA A 23 24.12 27.24 -30.09
N GLY A 24 24.06 28.17 -29.15
CA GLY A 24 24.32 27.90 -27.74
C GLY A 24 23.31 26.88 -27.22
N ALA A 25 23.76 25.65 -26.98
CA ALA A 25 23.00 24.69 -26.21
C ALA A 25 23.02 25.18 -24.75
N THR A 26 21.95 25.86 -24.33
CA THR A 26 21.67 26.04 -22.91
C THR A 26 21.38 24.66 -22.34
N THR A 27 22.36 24.06 -21.68
CA THR A 27 22.12 22.93 -20.77
C THR A 27 21.36 23.47 -19.56
N GLY A 28 20.07 23.73 -19.73
CA GLY A 28 19.17 23.90 -18.61
C GLY A 28 19.13 22.56 -17.88
N THR A 29 19.72 22.49 -16.70
CA THR A 29 19.38 21.42 -15.76
C THR A 29 17.90 21.60 -15.46
N ALA A 30 17.04 20.78 -16.08
CA ALA A 30 15.65 20.69 -15.68
C ALA A 30 15.66 20.36 -14.19
N ARG A 31 15.28 21.34 -13.35
CA ARG A 31 15.09 21.10 -11.93
C ARG A 31 13.94 20.09 -11.85
N ALA A 32 14.21 18.91 -11.29
CA ALA A 32 13.13 17.96 -11.00
C ALA A 32 12.05 18.71 -10.22
N ASP A 33 10.83 18.72 -10.75
CA ASP A 33 9.69 19.29 -10.05
C ASP A 33 9.53 18.48 -8.75
N PRO A 34 9.74 19.07 -7.56
CA PRO A 34 9.69 18.35 -6.30
C PRO A 34 8.30 17.75 -6.01
N LEU A 35 7.28 18.19 -6.75
CA LEU A 35 5.92 17.66 -6.65
C LEU A 35 5.62 16.60 -7.71
N ALA A 36 6.52 16.34 -8.66
CA ALA A 36 6.32 15.29 -9.66
C ALA A 36 6.44 13.90 -9.01
N PRO A 37 5.54 12.96 -9.33
CA PRO A 37 5.66 11.59 -8.88
C PRO A 37 6.91 10.91 -9.45
N THR A 38 7.54 10.08 -8.62
CA THR A 38 8.44 9.02 -9.10
C THR A 38 7.58 7.87 -9.60
N ASP A 39 7.73 7.51 -10.88
CA ASP A 39 7.04 6.35 -11.47
C ASP A 39 7.61 5.04 -10.91
N LEU A 40 6.76 4.22 -10.29
CA LEU A 40 7.12 2.85 -9.88
C LEU A 40 6.78 1.93 -11.06
N ALA A 41 7.64 1.97 -12.07
CA ALA A 41 7.37 1.36 -13.38
C ALA A 41 7.16 -0.17 -13.27
N PRO A 42 6.30 -0.77 -14.13
CA PRO A 42 6.18 -2.22 -14.20
C PRO A 42 7.49 -2.89 -14.63
N LEU A 43 7.59 -4.21 -14.39
CA LEU A 43 8.68 -5.05 -14.88
C LEU A 43 8.75 -5.02 -16.42
N PRO A 44 9.93 -5.25 -17.02
CA PRO A 44 10.06 -5.29 -18.47
C PRO A 44 9.09 -6.29 -19.12
N GLY A 45 8.20 -5.80 -19.99
CA GLY A 45 7.18 -6.60 -20.68
C GLY A 45 5.76 -6.47 -20.11
N ASP A 46 5.65 -5.95 -18.88
CA ASP A 46 4.39 -5.65 -18.22
C ASP A 46 3.93 -4.22 -18.53
N ASP A 47 2.65 -3.90 -18.31
CA ASP A 47 2.06 -2.63 -18.71
C ASP A 47 1.23 -1.90 -17.63
N GLN A 48 1.20 -2.45 -16.42
CA GLN A 48 0.60 -1.82 -15.22
C GLN A 48 1.37 -2.18 -13.96
N SER A 49 1.36 -1.29 -12.98
CA SER A 49 1.92 -1.54 -11.65
C SER A 49 0.98 -1.07 -10.55
N LEU A 50 1.02 -1.74 -9.41
CA LEU A 50 0.32 -1.37 -8.19
C LEU A 50 1.25 -1.58 -6.98
N ALA A 51 1.52 -0.53 -6.22
CA ALA A 51 2.18 -0.65 -4.93
C ALA A 51 1.13 -1.02 -3.88
N LEU A 52 1.43 -2.05 -3.09
CA LEU A 52 0.55 -2.55 -2.02
C LEU A 52 1.10 -2.21 -0.63
N ALA A 53 2.39 -1.95 -0.52
CA ALA A 53 3.02 -1.52 0.72
C ALA A 53 4.32 -0.76 0.47
N VAL A 54 4.72 0.08 1.43
CA VAL A 54 5.99 0.78 1.48
C VAL A 54 6.51 0.78 2.91
N ASN A 55 7.84 0.71 3.09
CA ASN A 55 8.46 0.84 4.41
C ASN A 55 9.09 2.22 4.64
N GLU A 56 9.56 2.49 5.86
CA GLU A 56 10.19 3.77 6.23
C GLU A 56 11.48 4.11 5.46
N ALA A 57 12.09 3.12 4.79
CA ALA A 57 13.23 3.36 3.89
C ALA A 57 12.80 3.75 2.47
N GLY A 58 11.50 3.81 2.18
CA GLY A 58 10.93 4.10 0.86
C GLY A 58 11.01 2.93 -0.11
N THR A 59 11.28 1.70 0.37
CA THR A 59 11.18 0.50 -0.46
C THR A 59 9.72 0.10 -0.55
N ALA A 60 9.20 0.02 -1.78
CA ALA A 60 7.82 -0.38 -2.04
C ALA A 60 7.74 -1.82 -2.59
N VAL A 61 6.64 -2.51 -2.34
CA VAL A 61 6.34 -3.82 -2.93
C VAL A 61 4.90 -3.85 -3.44
N GLY A 62 4.64 -4.75 -4.37
CA GLY A 62 3.31 -4.87 -4.95
C GLY A 62 3.25 -5.83 -6.13
N THR A 63 2.49 -5.43 -7.14
CA THR A 63 2.28 -6.20 -8.38
C THR A 63 2.72 -5.42 -9.60
N SER A 64 3.35 -6.14 -10.52
CA SER A 64 3.56 -5.74 -11.90
C SER A 64 2.71 -6.66 -12.76
N SER A 65 1.94 -6.12 -13.71
CA SER A 65 0.94 -6.89 -14.43
C SER A 65 1.13 -6.88 -15.94
N ALA A 66 1.01 -8.07 -16.54
CA ALA A 66 1.02 -8.26 -17.98
C ALA A 66 -0.37 -8.60 -18.53
N GLY A 67 -0.69 -8.03 -19.69
CA GLY A 67 -1.89 -8.37 -20.46
C GLY A 67 -3.20 -7.85 -19.87
N ARG A 68 -4.32 -8.21 -20.51
CA ARG A 68 -5.67 -7.80 -20.08
C ARG A 68 -6.59 -8.97 -19.70
N ASP A 69 -6.35 -10.18 -20.22
CA ASP A 69 -7.19 -11.35 -19.98
C ASP A 69 -6.50 -12.67 -20.39
N PRO A 70 -6.12 -13.57 -19.44
CA PRO A 70 -6.05 -13.29 -18.01
C PRO A 70 -4.93 -12.30 -17.71
N ARG A 71 -5.14 -11.43 -16.72
CA ARG A 71 -4.09 -10.55 -16.19
C ARG A 71 -3.09 -11.41 -15.41
N LEU A 72 -1.81 -11.30 -15.75
CA LEU A 72 -0.74 -12.02 -15.07
C LEU A 72 -0.06 -11.09 -14.08
N ASP A 73 -0.13 -11.39 -12.78
CA ASP A 73 0.53 -10.61 -11.74
C ASP A 73 1.86 -11.22 -11.35
N HIS A 74 2.91 -10.40 -11.38
CA HIS A 74 4.25 -10.72 -10.91
C HIS A 74 4.56 -9.93 -9.64
N PRO A 75 5.04 -10.59 -8.56
CA PRO A 75 5.44 -9.90 -7.36
C PRO A 75 6.71 -9.09 -7.65
N VAL A 76 6.72 -7.83 -7.20
CA VAL A 76 7.76 -6.87 -7.55
C VAL A 76 8.10 -6.01 -6.34
N ARG A 77 9.36 -5.57 -6.29
CA ARG A 77 9.88 -4.57 -5.36
C ARG A 77 10.40 -3.38 -6.14
N TRP A 78 10.13 -2.17 -5.65
CA TRP A 78 10.72 -0.93 -6.15
C TRP A 78 11.63 -0.30 -5.11
N ASP A 79 12.76 0.22 -5.57
CA ASP A 79 13.58 1.12 -4.77
C ASP A 79 13.06 2.57 -4.80
N THR A 80 13.71 3.46 -4.05
CA THR A 80 13.31 4.87 -3.94
C THR A 80 13.42 5.66 -5.26
N ALA A 81 14.10 5.11 -6.27
CA ALA A 81 14.18 5.69 -7.61
C ALA A 81 13.13 5.11 -8.56
N GLY A 82 12.23 4.24 -8.07
CA GLY A 82 11.19 3.60 -8.85
C GLY A 82 11.68 2.45 -9.73
N ARG A 83 12.90 1.92 -9.50
CA ARG A 83 13.44 0.81 -10.29
C ARG A 83 12.83 -0.52 -9.84
N PRO A 84 12.16 -1.27 -10.72
CA PRO A 84 11.54 -2.53 -10.36
C PRO A 84 12.55 -3.67 -10.31
N THR A 85 12.38 -4.57 -9.34
CA THR A 85 13.07 -5.86 -9.21
C THR A 85 12.02 -6.95 -9.04
N ALA A 86 12.03 -7.95 -9.92
CA ALA A 86 11.12 -9.10 -9.81
C ALA A 86 11.44 -9.92 -8.56
N LEU A 87 10.41 -10.32 -7.83
CA LEU A 87 10.54 -11.25 -6.72
C LEU A 87 10.33 -12.68 -7.24
N PRO A 88 11.25 -13.63 -7.00
CA PRO A 88 11.15 -15.00 -7.52
C PRO A 88 9.87 -15.72 -7.09
N THR A 89 9.30 -16.54 -7.97
CA THR A 89 8.11 -17.39 -7.70
C THR A 89 8.43 -18.87 -7.89
N PRO A 90 9.20 -19.54 -6.99
CA PRO A 90 9.61 -20.93 -7.20
C PRO A 90 8.42 -21.88 -7.43
N GLY A 91 8.43 -22.62 -8.54
CA GLY A 91 7.35 -23.56 -8.88
C GLY A 91 6.01 -22.89 -9.28
N ALA A 92 6.01 -21.58 -9.48
CA ALA A 92 4.85 -20.76 -9.79
C ALA A 92 5.15 -19.76 -10.92
N ALA A 93 4.12 -19.29 -11.60
CA ALA A 93 4.26 -18.30 -12.69
C ALA A 93 3.81 -16.89 -12.29
N GLN A 94 3.07 -16.77 -11.20
CA GLN A 94 2.42 -15.53 -10.78
C GLN A 94 2.47 -15.39 -9.26
N GLY A 95 2.17 -14.21 -8.75
CA GLY A 95 2.08 -13.93 -7.32
C GLY A 95 1.94 -12.45 -7.02
N GLN A 96 1.84 -12.12 -5.74
CA GLN A 96 1.80 -10.74 -5.26
C GLN A 96 2.66 -10.59 -4.01
N ALA A 97 3.36 -9.46 -3.89
CA ALA A 97 3.99 -9.05 -2.64
C ALA A 97 3.10 -7.99 -1.97
N ARG A 98 2.46 -8.37 -0.86
CA ARG A 98 1.39 -7.58 -0.23
C ARG A 98 1.85 -6.69 0.93
N ALA A 99 2.95 -7.07 1.59
CA ALA A 99 3.47 -6.33 2.73
C ALA A 99 5.00 -6.36 2.75
N ILE A 100 5.60 -5.35 3.38
CA ILE A 100 7.05 -5.24 3.60
C ILE A 100 7.32 -4.68 5.00
N ASN A 101 8.31 -5.22 5.69
CA ASN A 101 8.71 -4.73 7.01
C ASN A 101 9.89 -3.74 6.94
N SER A 102 10.29 -3.20 8.09
CA SER A 102 11.41 -2.23 8.19
C SER A 102 12.75 -2.77 7.70
N GLN A 103 12.95 -4.09 7.71
CA GLN A 103 14.18 -4.75 7.26
C GLN A 103 14.17 -5.06 5.76
N GLY A 104 13.09 -4.69 5.05
CA GLY A 104 12.94 -4.98 3.63
C GLY A 104 12.52 -6.42 3.33
N VAL A 105 12.11 -7.19 4.34
CA VAL A 105 11.50 -8.51 4.13
C VAL A 105 10.06 -8.31 3.70
N ALA A 106 9.69 -8.91 2.57
CA ALA A 106 8.34 -8.85 2.01
C ALA A 106 7.58 -10.15 2.27
N ALA A 107 6.26 -10.06 2.36
CA ALA A 107 5.34 -11.18 2.44
C ALA A 107 4.21 -11.05 1.41
N GLY A 108 3.65 -12.19 1.03
CA GLY A 108 2.61 -12.27 0.03
C GLY A 108 2.31 -13.72 -0.30
N TYR A 109 2.08 -14.00 -1.58
CA TYR A 109 1.86 -15.37 -2.06
C TYR A 109 2.34 -15.55 -3.49
N VAL A 110 2.51 -16.82 -3.86
CA VAL A 110 2.73 -17.26 -5.25
C VAL A 110 1.58 -18.16 -5.68
N LEU A 111 1.28 -18.15 -6.98
CA LEU A 111 0.23 -18.96 -7.58
C LEU A 111 0.87 -20.11 -8.38
N THR A 112 0.77 -21.31 -7.82
CA THR A 112 1.02 -22.53 -8.58
C THR A 112 -0.19 -22.82 -9.49
N PRO A 113 -0.09 -23.78 -10.43
CA PRO A 113 -1.24 -24.14 -11.27
C PRO A 113 -2.48 -24.62 -10.50
N THR A 114 -2.34 -25.04 -9.24
CA THR A 114 -3.42 -25.66 -8.47
C THR A 114 -3.79 -24.90 -7.19
N ILE A 115 -2.85 -24.19 -6.57
CA ILE A 115 -3.04 -23.53 -5.26
C ILE A 115 -2.24 -22.24 -5.13
N ALA A 116 -2.75 -21.32 -4.29
CA ALA A 116 -1.96 -20.23 -3.73
C ALA A 116 -1.12 -20.72 -2.55
N ILE A 117 0.12 -20.27 -2.45
CA ILE A 117 1.06 -20.60 -1.37
C ILE A 117 1.65 -19.31 -0.81
N PRO A 118 1.58 -19.06 0.52
CA PRO A 118 2.21 -17.90 1.14
C PRO A 118 3.71 -17.93 0.92
N ALA A 119 4.26 -16.74 0.65
CA ALA A 119 5.66 -16.55 0.35
C ALA A 119 6.23 -15.41 1.18
N ARG A 120 7.50 -15.56 1.53
CA ARG A 120 8.32 -14.53 2.16
C ARG A 120 9.56 -14.31 1.32
N TRP A 121 9.84 -13.07 0.96
CA TRP A 121 11.05 -12.67 0.25
C TRP A 121 11.94 -11.89 1.19
N ASP A 122 13.17 -12.35 1.41
CA ASP A 122 14.11 -11.61 2.24
C ASP A 122 14.59 -10.30 1.57
N ALA A 123 15.44 -9.54 2.24
CA ALA A 123 15.96 -8.29 1.71
C ALA A 123 16.78 -8.48 0.41
N ALA A 124 17.37 -9.66 0.17
CA ALA A 124 18.06 -9.99 -1.07
C ALA A 124 17.11 -10.49 -2.18
N GLY A 125 15.84 -10.72 -1.86
CA GLY A 125 14.82 -11.23 -2.77
C GLY A 125 14.72 -12.75 -2.79
N GLN A 126 15.41 -13.48 -1.91
CA GLN A 126 15.27 -14.93 -1.83
C GLN A 126 13.90 -15.31 -1.27
N ALA A 127 13.18 -16.16 -2.02
CA ALA A 127 11.87 -16.64 -1.63
C ALA A 127 11.96 -17.85 -0.69
N THR A 128 11.13 -17.85 0.35
CA THR A 128 10.76 -19.00 1.18
C THR A 128 9.25 -19.19 1.08
N LEU A 129 8.80 -20.40 0.76
CA LEU A 129 7.38 -20.73 0.70
C LEU A 129 6.95 -21.39 2.01
N MET A 130 5.75 -21.04 2.49
CA MET A 130 5.18 -21.66 3.68
C MET A 130 4.76 -23.10 3.36
N PRO A 131 5.17 -24.10 4.15
CA PRO A 131 4.64 -25.46 4.02
C PRO A 131 3.17 -25.47 4.44
N LEU A 132 2.29 -25.96 3.56
CA LEU A 132 0.87 -26.10 3.87
C LEU A 132 0.61 -27.40 4.63
N PRO A 133 -0.11 -27.36 5.77
CA PRO A 133 -0.56 -28.58 6.42
C PRO A 133 -1.50 -29.39 5.50
N PRO A 134 -1.59 -30.74 5.66
CA PRO A 134 -2.44 -31.56 4.81
C PRO A 134 -3.91 -31.11 4.79
N GLY A 135 -4.46 -30.96 3.59
CA GLY A 135 -5.86 -30.54 3.37
C GLY A 135 -6.10 -29.03 3.38
N TYR A 136 -5.12 -28.22 3.83
CA TYR A 136 -5.21 -26.77 3.74
C TYR A 136 -4.86 -26.30 2.32
N HIS A 137 -5.58 -25.30 1.81
CA HIS A 137 -5.35 -24.73 0.48
C HIS A 137 -5.76 -23.25 0.41
N ASN A 138 -5.58 -22.64 -0.77
CA ASN A 138 -5.89 -21.23 -1.02
C ASN A 138 -5.31 -20.27 0.03
N ALA A 139 -4.07 -20.54 0.44
CA ALA A 139 -3.42 -19.80 1.49
C ALA A 139 -2.69 -18.57 0.94
N MET A 140 -2.89 -17.41 1.56
CA MET A 140 -2.28 -16.14 1.15
C MET A 140 -1.69 -15.42 2.35
N GLY A 141 -0.45 -14.93 2.23
CA GLY A 141 0.15 -14.03 3.23
C GLY A 141 -0.26 -12.57 2.97
N GLU A 142 -0.70 -11.87 4.00
CA GLU A 142 -1.30 -10.52 3.88
C GLU A 142 -0.50 -9.42 4.55
N LYS A 143 0.09 -9.71 5.72
CA LYS A 143 0.83 -8.74 6.53
C LYS A 143 2.07 -9.39 7.13
N ILE A 144 3.07 -8.58 7.45
CA ILE A 144 4.32 -9.01 8.08
C ILE A 144 4.75 -8.04 9.19
N SER A 145 5.23 -8.58 10.32
CA SER A 145 5.82 -7.79 11.40
C SER A 145 7.30 -7.46 11.14
N ASP A 146 7.88 -6.55 11.92
CA ASP A 146 9.33 -6.28 11.91
C ASP A 146 10.14 -7.48 12.43
N THR A 147 9.54 -8.33 13.26
CA THR A 147 10.11 -9.63 13.68
C THR A 147 10.00 -10.72 12.61
N GLY A 148 9.32 -10.45 11.50
CA GLY A 148 9.17 -11.37 10.38
C GLY A 148 8.02 -12.38 10.53
N VAL A 149 7.12 -12.19 11.48
CA VAL A 149 5.89 -13.00 11.57
C VAL A 149 4.97 -12.60 10.43
N VAL A 150 4.52 -13.57 9.64
CA VAL A 150 3.54 -13.36 8.57
C VAL A 150 2.17 -13.78 9.06
N VAL A 151 1.14 -12.99 8.78
CA VAL A 151 -0.26 -13.39 8.97
C VAL A 151 -1.00 -13.32 7.65
N GLY A 152 -2.03 -14.14 7.54
CA GLY A 152 -2.81 -14.27 6.35
C GLY A 152 -4.00 -15.18 6.58
N GLU A 153 -4.52 -15.75 5.51
CA GLU A 153 -5.70 -16.60 5.52
C GLU A 153 -5.48 -17.88 4.72
N TRP A 154 -6.23 -18.91 5.07
CA TRP A 154 -6.27 -20.17 4.35
C TRP A 154 -7.67 -20.80 4.42
N GLN A 155 -7.92 -21.77 3.55
CA GLN A 155 -9.04 -22.68 3.70
C GLN A 155 -8.59 -23.95 4.41
N THR A 156 -9.33 -24.33 5.45
CA THR A 156 -9.10 -25.53 6.25
C THR A 156 -9.65 -26.79 5.55
N PRO A 157 -9.29 -28.01 6.00
CA PRO A 157 -9.78 -29.26 5.41
C PRO A 157 -11.30 -29.45 5.47
N ASP A 158 -11.98 -28.79 6.42
CA ASP A 158 -13.44 -28.76 6.57
C ASP A 158 -14.11 -27.61 5.81
N GLY A 159 -13.34 -26.84 5.03
CA GLY A 159 -13.85 -25.80 4.14
C GLY A 159 -14.12 -24.45 4.81
N LEU A 160 -13.64 -24.24 6.03
CA LEU A 160 -13.71 -22.96 6.74
C LEU A 160 -12.58 -22.04 6.29
N GLN A 161 -12.80 -20.72 6.40
CA GLN A 161 -11.76 -19.72 6.15
C GLN A 161 -11.21 -19.23 7.48
N HIS A 162 -9.96 -19.58 7.76
CA HIS A 162 -9.30 -19.23 9.01
C HIS A 162 -8.09 -18.33 8.75
N PRO A 163 -7.75 -17.44 9.70
CA PRO A 163 -6.47 -16.78 9.69
C PRO A 163 -5.37 -17.73 10.17
N PHE A 164 -4.15 -17.49 9.70
CA PHE A 164 -2.95 -18.17 10.20
C PHE A 164 -1.88 -17.18 10.64
N ARG A 165 -0.97 -17.67 11.48
CA ARG A 165 0.29 -17.03 11.86
C ARG A 165 1.45 -17.92 11.45
N TRP A 166 2.39 -17.37 10.68
CA TRP A 166 3.58 -18.06 10.21
C TRP A 166 4.85 -17.39 10.74
N ASP A 167 5.53 -18.09 11.65
CA ASP A 167 6.72 -17.61 12.33
C ASP A 167 7.98 -17.68 11.45
N PRO A 168 9.01 -16.86 11.75
CA PRO A 168 10.31 -16.94 11.08
C PRO A 168 11.03 -18.27 11.19
N ASP A 169 10.73 -19.07 12.21
CA ASP A 169 11.31 -20.41 12.38
C ASP A 169 10.58 -21.49 11.56
N GLY A 170 9.53 -21.12 10.84
CA GLY A 170 8.73 -22.02 10.00
C GLY A 170 7.49 -22.58 10.68
N GLN A 171 7.24 -22.29 11.96
CA GLN A 171 6.03 -22.75 12.64
C GLN A 171 4.80 -22.03 12.09
N VAL A 172 3.71 -22.78 11.89
CA VAL A 172 2.43 -22.22 11.44
C VAL A 172 1.34 -22.55 12.47
N THR A 173 0.64 -21.53 12.92
CA THR A 173 -0.46 -21.62 13.89
C THR A 173 -1.77 -21.23 13.21
N ASP A 174 -2.76 -22.10 13.28
CA ASP A 174 -4.15 -21.77 12.96
C ASP A 174 -4.71 -20.85 14.05
N LEU A 175 -5.21 -19.67 13.66
CA LEU A 175 -5.76 -18.70 14.60
C LEU A 175 -7.26 -18.91 14.85
N GLY A 176 -7.95 -19.70 14.02
CA GLY A 176 -9.36 -20.06 14.19
C GLY A 176 -10.35 -18.90 14.05
N THR A 177 -11.61 -19.21 14.34
CA THR A 177 -12.78 -18.30 14.36
C THR A 177 -13.35 -18.19 15.77
N LEU A 178 -14.31 -17.26 16.00
CA LEU A 178 -15.11 -17.30 17.22
C LEU A 178 -15.98 -18.57 17.24
N PRO A 179 -16.34 -19.10 18.42
CA PRO A 179 -17.19 -20.29 18.51
C PRO A 179 -18.52 -20.13 17.76
N GLY A 180 -18.70 -20.93 16.70
CA GLY A 180 -19.91 -20.94 15.86
C GLY A 180 -19.76 -20.16 14.55
N ASP A 181 -18.70 -19.37 14.39
CA ASP A 181 -18.41 -18.62 13.18
C ASP A 181 -17.58 -19.48 12.22
N THR A 182 -17.71 -19.21 10.92
CA THR A 182 -17.15 -20.04 9.83
C THR A 182 -16.10 -19.32 9.00
N TRP A 183 -15.86 -18.05 9.32
CA TRP A 183 -15.01 -17.16 8.56
C TRP A 183 -14.31 -16.16 9.47
N ALA A 184 -12.98 -16.16 9.43
CA ALA A 184 -12.16 -15.08 9.97
C ALA A 184 -10.94 -14.82 9.08
N VAL A 185 -10.47 -13.58 9.13
CA VAL A 185 -9.30 -13.10 8.40
C VAL A 185 -8.45 -12.19 9.29
N ALA A 186 -7.14 -12.27 9.12
CA ALA A 186 -6.21 -11.37 9.77
C ALA A 186 -6.05 -10.11 8.92
N THR A 187 -6.28 -8.93 9.51
CA THR A 187 -6.22 -7.63 8.82
C THR A 187 -4.96 -6.84 9.17
N GLY A 188 -4.32 -7.12 10.31
CA GLY A 188 -3.16 -6.39 10.79
C GLY A 188 -2.28 -7.19 11.75
N ILE A 189 -1.00 -6.81 11.85
CA ILE A 189 -0.04 -7.35 12.83
C ILE A 189 0.88 -6.24 13.35
N SER A 190 1.21 -6.27 14.64
CA SER A 190 2.06 -5.27 15.26
C SER A 190 3.52 -5.49 14.88
N ALA A 191 4.35 -4.45 14.97
CA ALA A 191 5.75 -4.51 14.55
C ALA A 191 6.55 -5.61 15.27
N ASP A 192 6.29 -5.83 16.56
CA ASP A 192 6.89 -6.91 17.34
C ASP A 192 6.29 -8.31 17.07
N GLY A 193 5.20 -8.40 16.30
CA GLY A 193 4.52 -9.64 15.95
C GLY A 193 3.62 -10.22 17.06
N THR A 194 3.36 -9.47 18.13
CA THR A 194 2.61 -9.96 19.30
C THR A 194 1.10 -9.83 19.17
N ILE A 195 0.61 -8.79 18.49
CA ILE A 195 -0.83 -8.53 18.31
C ILE A 195 -1.19 -8.74 16.86
N VAL A 196 -2.23 -9.55 16.64
CA VAL A 196 -2.90 -9.70 15.34
C VAL A 196 -4.32 -9.18 15.49
N SER A 197 -4.75 -8.31 14.58
CA SER A 197 -6.15 -7.89 14.46
C SER A 197 -6.81 -8.62 13.31
N GLY A 198 -8.13 -8.79 13.37
CA GLY A 198 -8.86 -9.41 12.28
C GLY A 198 -10.34 -9.10 12.28
N GLN A 199 -11.02 -9.65 11.28
CA GLN A 199 -12.46 -9.66 11.20
C GLN A 199 -12.91 -11.11 11.27
N ASP A 200 -13.98 -11.34 12.02
CA ASP A 200 -14.66 -12.61 12.15
C ASP A 200 -16.14 -12.32 11.93
N SER A 201 -16.88 -13.23 11.30
CA SER A 201 -18.29 -12.99 11.07
C SER A 201 -19.11 -14.26 10.91
N ASN A 202 -20.37 -14.13 11.30
CA ASN A 202 -21.45 -15.00 10.91
C ASN A 202 -22.51 -14.19 10.12
N PRO A 203 -23.51 -14.84 9.49
CA PRO A 203 -24.50 -14.13 8.69
C PRO A 203 -25.30 -13.04 9.43
N ALA A 204 -25.29 -13.03 10.76
CA ALA A 204 -26.04 -12.07 11.58
C ALA A 204 -25.17 -10.94 12.16
N LYS A 205 -23.87 -11.16 12.35
CA LYS A 205 -23.00 -10.24 13.10
C LYS A 205 -21.55 -10.28 12.62
N ALA A 206 -20.97 -9.10 12.46
CA ALA A 206 -19.54 -8.91 12.24
C ALA A 206 -18.82 -8.56 13.56
N HIS A 207 -17.60 -9.06 13.70
CA HIS A 207 -16.74 -8.93 14.86
C HIS A 207 -15.35 -8.46 14.44
N SER A 208 -14.87 -7.39 15.06
CA SER A 208 -13.46 -7.06 15.12
C SER A 208 -12.84 -7.89 16.23
N VAL A 209 -11.81 -8.66 15.90
CA VAL A 209 -11.20 -9.65 16.78
C VAL A 209 -9.70 -9.41 16.93
N ARG A 210 -9.12 -10.00 17.98
CA ARG A 210 -7.69 -9.95 18.27
C ARG A 210 -7.15 -11.29 18.73
N TRP A 211 -5.91 -11.59 18.34
CA TRP A 211 -5.09 -12.66 18.89
C TRP A 211 -3.81 -12.07 19.50
N VAL A 212 -3.35 -12.68 20.60
CA VAL A 212 -2.11 -12.29 21.29
C VAL A 212 -1.15 -13.47 21.26
N ASN A 213 0.00 -13.31 20.62
CA ASN A 213 1.05 -14.34 20.47
C ASN A 213 0.53 -15.68 19.92
N GLY A 214 -0.43 -15.65 18.99
CA GLY A 214 -1.07 -16.87 18.47
C GLY A 214 -1.96 -17.60 19.47
N GLY A 215 -2.30 -16.96 20.59
CA GLY A 215 -3.27 -17.45 21.57
C GLY A 215 -4.72 -17.38 21.07
N PRO A 216 -5.70 -17.61 21.96
CA PRO A 216 -7.11 -17.67 21.58
C PRO A 216 -7.62 -16.35 21.03
N ILE A 217 -8.59 -16.45 20.12
CA ILE A 217 -9.35 -15.32 19.57
C ILE A 217 -10.11 -14.58 20.68
N THR A 218 -10.12 -13.25 20.61
CA THR A 218 -10.87 -12.37 21.51
C THR A 218 -11.74 -11.42 20.70
N ASP A 219 -13.05 -11.36 20.99
CA ASP A 219 -13.96 -10.33 20.45
C ASP A 219 -13.66 -8.98 21.11
N LEU A 220 -13.51 -7.93 20.29
CA LEU A 220 -13.22 -6.57 20.76
C LEU A 220 -14.50 -5.75 21.01
N ALA A 221 -15.66 -6.19 20.51
CA ALA A 221 -16.92 -5.50 20.75
C ALA A 221 -17.59 -5.90 22.06
N PRO A 222 -18.23 -4.94 22.77
CA PRO A 222 -19.20 -5.28 23.79
C PRO A 222 -20.36 -6.09 23.20
N ALA A 223 -20.97 -6.99 23.98
CA ALA A 223 -21.95 -7.98 23.49
C ALA A 223 -23.10 -7.39 22.64
N ALA A 224 -23.62 -6.21 23.00
CA ALA A 224 -24.73 -5.54 22.32
C ALA A 224 -24.35 -4.84 20.99
N TRP A 225 -23.08 -4.85 20.61
CA TRP A 225 -22.58 -4.12 19.44
C TRP A 225 -21.96 -5.09 18.44
N ALA A 226 -22.20 -4.87 17.15
CA ALA A 226 -21.37 -5.41 16.09
C ALA A 226 -20.13 -4.51 15.92
N SER A 227 -19.03 -5.06 15.40
CA SER A 227 -17.86 -4.26 15.04
C SER A 227 -17.26 -4.72 13.73
N ALA A 228 -16.80 -3.78 12.92
CA ALA A 228 -16.29 -4.08 11.59
C ALA A 228 -15.28 -3.04 11.11
N ASN A 229 -14.69 -3.31 9.93
CA ASN A 229 -13.79 -2.41 9.23
C ASN A 229 -12.61 -1.97 10.11
N ASN A 230 -11.95 -2.95 10.74
CA ASN A 230 -10.80 -2.65 11.56
C ASN A 230 -9.52 -2.47 10.73
N VAL A 231 -8.73 -1.48 11.15
CA VAL A 231 -7.38 -1.18 10.66
C VAL A 231 -6.45 -1.08 11.87
N MET A 232 -5.20 -1.51 11.73
CA MET A 232 -4.26 -1.53 12.86
C MET A 232 -2.94 -0.83 12.52
N ASN A 233 -2.40 -0.09 13.47
CA ASN A 233 -1.07 0.50 13.35
C ASN A 233 0.02 -0.48 13.83
N ARG A 234 1.28 -0.13 13.58
CA ARG A 234 2.46 -0.90 14.01
C ARG A 234 2.58 -1.10 15.53
N ASN A 235 1.93 -0.25 16.33
CA ASN A 235 1.95 -0.30 17.80
C ASN A 235 0.86 -1.23 18.37
N GLY A 236 0.00 -1.81 17.53
CA GLY A 236 -1.10 -2.67 17.97
C GLY A 236 -2.36 -1.92 18.37
N THR A 237 -2.46 -0.61 18.10
CA THR A 237 -3.73 0.13 18.21
C THR A 237 -4.59 -0.19 16.99
N ILE A 238 -5.83 -0.58 17.25
CA ILE A 238 -6.83 -0.93 16.25
C ILE A 238 -7.84 0.22 16.18
N ALA A 239 -8.18 0.73 15.00
CA ALA A 239 -9.32 1.61 14.78
C ALA A 239 -10.40 0.84 14.01
N GLY A 240 -11.66 1.08 14.31
CA GLY A 240 -12.80 0.43 13.67
C GLY A 240 -14.10 1.13 14.06
N HIS A 241 -15.24 0.60 13.64
CA HIS A 241 -16.53 1.14 14.08
C HIS A 241 -17.33 0.10 14.83
N LEU A 242 -18.16 0.57 15.75
CA LEU A 242 -19.24 -0.20 16.35
C LEU A 242 -20.56 0.14 15.66
N THR A 243 -21.44 -0.85 15.53
CA THR A 243 -22.83 -0.66 15.12
C THR A 243 -23.75 -1.22 16.18
N ASP A 244 -24.65 -0.36 16.69
CA ASP A 244 -25.71 -0.78 17.61
C ASP A 244 -26.66 -1.70 16.85
N VAL A 245 -26.79 -2.95 17.30
CA VAL A 245 -27.60 -3.97 16.62
C VAL A 245 -29.09 -3.65 16.70
N GLU A 246 -29.54 -2.93 17.72
CA GLU A 246 -30.95 -2.59 17.92
C GLU A 246 -31.34 -1.29 17.17
N HIS A 247 -30.48 -0.28 17.22
CA HIS A 247 -30.80 1.05 16.73
C HIS A 247 -30.12 1.41 15.39
N GLY A 248 -29.16 0.60 14.93
CA GLY A 248 -28.43 0.83 13.67
C GLY A 248 -27.44 2.00 13.71
N SER A 249 -27.26 2.65 14.87
CA SER A 249 -26.33 3.77 15.01
C SER A 249 -24.87 3.32 14.94
N SER A 250 -24.01 4.10 14.28
CA SER A 250 -22.59 3.81 14.13
C SER A 250 -21.72 4.72 14.98
N ALA A 251 -20.64 4.19 15.56
CA ALA A 251 -19.68 4.96 16.34
C ALA A 251 -18.24 4.54 15.99
N PRO A 252 -17.37 5.47 15.59
CA PRO A 252 -15.95 5.19 15.39
C PRO A 252 -15.26 5.02 16.74
N VAL A 253 -14.38 4.03 16.84
CA VAL A 253 -13.68 3.66 18.05
C VAL A 253 -12.23 3.28 17.77
N THR A 254 -11.41 3.31 18.81
CA THR A 254 -10.12 2.63 18.85
C THR A 254 -10.11 1.61 19.98
N TRP A 255 -9.34 0.55 19.79
CA TRP A 255 -8.93 -0.36 20.84
C TRP A 255 -7.42 -0.27 20.98
N ASP A 256 -6.95 -0.05 22.20
CA ASP A 256 -5.52 -0.18 22.45
C ASP A 256 -5.07 -1.65 22.41
N ARG A 257 -3.77 -1.84 22.66
CA ARG A 257 -3.10 -3.14 22.59
C ARG A 257 -3.73 -4.19 23.50
N ASP A 258 -4.25 -3.75 24.65
CA ASP A 258 -4.89 -4.61 25.65
C ASP A 258 -6.39 -4.82 25.33
N GLY A 259 -6.94 -4.07 24.37
CA GLY A 259 -8.33 -4.14 23.94
C GLY A 259 -9.22 -3.13 24.65
N VAL A 260 -8.63 -2.14 25.33
CA VAL A 260 -9.41 -1.09 25.97
C VAL A 260 -10.00 -0.19 24.89
N LEU A 261 -11.32 -0.14 24.86
CA LEU A 261 -12.07 0.65 23.89
C LEU A 261 -12.06 2.14 24.26
N ARG A 262 -11.85 2.99 23.26
CA ARG A 262 -12.04 4.45 23.32
C ARG A 262 -12.91 4.90 22.16
N ARG A 263 -13.88 5.77 22.43
CA ARG A 263 -14.74 6.35 21.38
C ARG A 263 -14.06 7.57 20.76
N LEU A 264 -14.18 7.70 19.44
CA LEU A 264 -13.82 8.91 18.71
C LEU A 264 -15.07 9.79 18.56
N GLN A 265 -14.89 11.11 18.47
CA GLN A 265 -16.02 12.01 18.28
C GLN A 265 -16.73 11.73 16.95
N TRP A 266 -18.04 11.56 17.04
CA TRP A 266 -18.91 11.38 15.88
C TRP A 266 -20.32 11.87 16.21
N PRO A 267 -20.63 13.15 15.93
CA PRO A 267 -21.93 13.74 16.23
C PRO A 267 -23.07 13.27 15.30
N SER A 268 -22.85 12.25 14.47
CA SER A 268 -23.83 11.67 13.55
C SER A 268 -24.20 10.25 13.99
N ALA A 269 -25.44 9.83 13.73
CA ALA A 269 -25.85 8.43 13.92
C ALA A 269 -25.54 7.55 12.69
N ASN A 270 -25.12 8.17 11.58
CA ASN A 270 -24.97 7.50 10.30
C ASN A 270 -23.62 6.76 10.19
N PRO A 271 -23.49 5.83 9.22
CA PRO A 271 -22.29 5.01 9.05
C PRO A 271 -20.99 5.80 8.89
N VAL A 272 -19.92 5.19 9.41
CA VAL A 272 -18.53 5.65 9.34
C VAL A 272 -17.59 4.47 9.05
N TRP A 273 -16.55 4.72 8.29
CA TRP A 273 -15.51 3.77 7.91
C TRP A 273 -14.13 4.38 8.12
N LEU A 274 -13.20 3.57 8.60
CA LEU A 274 -11.84 3.97 8.95
C LEU A 274 -10.90 3.47 7.86
N ASN A 275 -9.96 4.32 7.48
CA ASN A 275 -9.05 4.07 6.37
C ASN A 275 -7.65 3.70 6.88
N GLN A 276 -7.11 4.47 7.84
CA GLN A 276 -5.81 4.21 8.46
C GLN A 276 -5.79 4.72 9.90
N VAL A 277 -4.95 4.11 10.73
CA VAL A 277 -4.54 4.64 12.03
C VAL A 277 -3.02 4.75 12.06
N SER A 278 -2.48 5.90 12.48
CA SER A 278 -1.04 6.13 12.59
C SER A 278 -0.50 5.64 13.94
N PRO A 279 0.82 5.42 14.07
CA PRO A 279 1.44 5.03 15.34
C PRO A 279 1.19 6.00 16.50
N ALA A 280 1.04 7.30 16.21
CA ALA A 280 0.69 8.34 17.19
C ALA A 280 -0.80 8.39 17.55
N GLY A 281 -1.67 7.68 16.82
CA GLY A 281 -3.10 7.59 17.11
C GLY A 281 -4.00 8.50 16.27
N TYR A 282 -3.46 9.19 15.26
CA TYR A 282 -4.30 9.85 14.27
C TYR A 282 -5.05 8.81 13.44
N VAL A 283 -6.31 9.07 13.12
CA VAL A 283 -7.15 8.14 12.33
C VAL A 283 -7.75 8.89 11.16
N THR A 284 -7.69 8.32 9.96
CA THR A 284 -8.43 8.83 8.80
C THR A 284 -9.63 7.96 8.52
N GLY A 285 -10.67 8.55 7.93
CA GLY A 285 -11.85 7.81 7.53
C GLY A 285 -12.80 8.62 6.69
N SER A 286 -13.96 8.01 6.43
CA SER A 286 -15.06 8.67 5.74
C SER A 286 -16.40 8.22 6.30
N GLY A 287 -17.42 9.06 6.19
CA GLY A 287 -18.75 8.72 6.70
C GLY A 287 -19.76 9.82 6.43
N TYR A 288 -21.00 9.61 6.86
CA TYR A 288 -22.06 10.60 6.71
C TYR A 288 -22.14 11.46 7.97
N LEU A 289 -21.16 12.35 8.15
CA LEU A 289 -21.15 13.27 9.30
C LEU A 289 -22.26 14.32 9.14
N TYR A 290 -22.40 14.85 7.92
CA TYR A 290 -23.46 15.78 7.52
C TYR A 290 -24.19 15.29 6.27
N PRO A 291 -25.12 14.32 6.40
CA PRO A 291 -25.83 13.74 5.25
C PRO A 291 -26.56 14.81 4.41
N PRO A 292 -26.73 14.59 3.09
CA PRO A 292 -26.59 13.30 2.39
C PRO A 292 -25.19 12.98 1.87
N ASP A 293 -24.27 13.94 1.89
CA ASP A 293 -22.94 13.76 1.32
C ASP A 293 -22.02 13.01 2.30
N ARG A 294 -21.05 12.29 1.73
CA ARG A 294 -20.03 11.59 2.52
C ARG A 294 -18.86 12.54 2.76
N ASP A 295 -18.50 12.69 4.02
CA ASP A 295 -17.39 13.50 4.50
C ASP A 295 -16.13 12.65 4.63
N SER A 296 -14.98 13.21 4.25
CA SER A 296 -13.67 12.71 4.63
C SER A 296 -13.23 13.38 5.91
N VAL A 297 -12.66 12.60 6.83
CA VAL A 297 -12.35 13.08 8.18
C VAL A 297 -11.00 12.59 8.67
N LEU A 298 -10.43 13.38 9.58
CA LEU A 298 -9.27 13.05 10.41
C LEU A 298 -9.70 13.14 11.87
N TRP A 299 -9.40 12.12 12.66
CA TRP A 299 -9.40 12.20 14.11
C TRP A 299 -7.99 12.40 14.63
N ASP A 300 -7.83 13.34 15.56
CA ASP A 300 -6.59 13.48 16.33
C ASP A 300 -6.48 12.39 17.43
N PRO A 301 -5.33 12.26 18.09
CA PRO A 301 -5.15 11.26 19.16
C PRO A 301 -6.06 11.44 20.38
N ASP A 302 -6.61 12.65 20.59
CA ASP A 302 -7.57 12.95 21.64
C ASP A 302 -9.02 12.57 21.22
N GLY A 303 -9.21 12.20 19.96
CA GLY A 303 -10.46 11.76 19.37
C GLY A 303 -11.32 12.89 18.79
N ASN A 304 -10.79 14.10 18.65
CA ASN A 304 -11.50 15.20 18.00
C ASN A 304 -11.55 15.00 16.48
N VAL A 305 -12.70 15.26 15.87
CA VAL A 305 -12.93 15.05 14.43
C VAL A 305 -12.80 16.35 13.63
N TYR A 306 -12.07 16.28 12.52
CA TYR A 306 -11.82 17.38 11.58
C TYR A 306 -12.22 16.97 10.18
N LEU A 307 -12.89 17.88 9.45
CA LEU A 307 -13.24 17.67 8.04
C LEU A 307 -12.03 17.87 7.13
N ILE A 308 -11.90 17.03 6.11
CA ILE A 308 -10.93 17.15 5.03
C ILE A 308 -11.65 17.41 3.71
N ASP A 309 -11.24 18.46 3.00
CA ASP A 309 -11.71 18.78 1.65
C ASP A 309 -11.01 17.90 0.59
N GLY A 310 -11.52 16.69 0.41
CA GLY A 310 -11.07 15.70 -0.57
C GLY A 310 -11.43 14.27 -0.17
N ASP A 311 -10.80 13.29 -0.82
CA ASP A 311 -10.88 11.87 -0.48
C ASP A 311 -9.62 11.48 0.28
N VAL A 312 -9.73 11.23 1.59
CA VAL A 312 -8.58 10.91 2.44
C VAL A 312 -8.34 9.40 2.51
N ALA A 313 -7.09 8.98 2.44
CA ALA A 313 -6.70 7.58 2.55
C ALA A 313 -5.83 7.36 3.79
N GLY A 314 -4.59 7.86 3.77
CA GLY A 314 -3.60 7.57 4.81
C GLY A 314 -3.27 8.73 5.74
N VAL A 315 -2.59 8.44 6.84
CA VAL A 315 -2.08 9.44 7.79
C VAL A 315 -0.82 8.97 8.51
N ASP A 316 0.11 9.91 8.72
CA ASP A 316 1.36 9.68 9.46
C ASP A 316 1.25 10.04 10.96
N SER A 317 2.31 9.80 11.72
CA SER A 317 2.39 10.12 13.15
C SER A 317 2.42 11.63 13.46
N ASN A 318 2.60 12.49 12.46
CA ASN A 318 2.56 13.94 12.62
C ASN A 318 1.17 14.53 12.29
N GLY A 319 0.21 13.69 11.91
CA GLY A 319 -1.12 14.13 11.47
C GLY A 319 -1.18 14.59 10.01
N ASN A 320 -0.14 14.34 9.20
CA ASN A 320 -0.18 14.61 7.77
C ASN A 320 -1.03 13.55 7.09
N ALA A 321 -2.18 13.95 6.56
CA ALA A 321 -3.09 13.07 5.85
C ALA A 321 -2.81 13.11 4.34
N VAL A 322 -2.97 11.98 3.66
CA VAL A 322 -2.78 11.85 2.21
C VAL A 322 -3.99 11.24 1.53
N GLY A 323 -4.20 11.58 0.27
CA GLY A 323 -5.38 11.15 -0.47
C GLY A 323 -5.46 11.78 -1.85
N ALA A 324 -6.66 12.14 -2.29
CA ALA A 324 -6.90 12.85 -3.55
C ALA A 324 -7.83 14.06 -3.38
N SER A 325 -7.52 15.15 -4.07
CA SER A 325 -8.39 16.33 -4.21
C SER A 325 -8.31 16.83 -5.65
N GLN A 326 -9.46 17.07 -6.27
CA GLN A 326 -9.53 17.56 -7.67
C GLN A 326 -8.72 16.68 -8.65
N ASN A 327 -8.84 15.36 -8.52
CA ASN A 327 -8.12 14.36 -9.32
C ASN A 327 -6.58 14.38 -9.15
N ARG A 328 -6.05 14.95 -8.07
CA ARG A 328 -4.61 14.94 -7.79
C ARG A 328 -4.32 14.40 -6.40
N ALA A 329 -3.25 13.63 -6.30
CA ALA A 329 -2.71 13.19 -5.03
C ALA A 329 -2.43 14.43 -4.17
N THR A 330 -2.90 14.43 -2.93
CA THR A 330 -2.91 15.61 -2.07
C THR A 330 -2.47 15.23 -0.67
N VAL A 331 -1.74 16.13 -0.02
CA VAL A 331 -1.39 16.06 1.40
C VAL A 331 -2.00 17.24 2.13
N TRP A 332 -2.69 16.96 3.23
CA TRP A 332 -3.20 17.93 4.18
C TRP A 332 -2.34 17.87 5.44
N TYR A 333 -1.68 18.97 5.76
CA TYR A 333 -0.83 19.10 6.94
C TYR A 333 -1.67 19.60 8.12
N ASP A 334 -1.28 19.21 9.34
CA ASP A 334 -1.95 19.60 10.59
C ASP A 334 -2.01 21.14 10.78
N ASN A 335 -1.04 21.87 10.23
CA ASN A 335 -1.05 23.34 10.23
C ASN A 335 -2.05 23.98 9.25
N GLY A 336 -2.91 23.18 8.60
CA GLY A 336 -3.91 23.61 7.63
C GLY A 336 -3.38 23.82 6.21
N ASN A 337 -2.07 23.68 5.98
CA ASN A 337 -1.52 23.76 4.63
C ASN A 337 -1.95 22.52 3.82
N THR A 338 -2.16 22.72 2.52
CA THR A 338 -2.48 21.64 1.59
C THR A 338 -1.56 21.70 0.39
N VAL A 339 -0.95 20.58 0.03
CA VAL A 339 -0.08 20.45 -1.14
C VAL A 339 -0.67 19.42 -2.08
N ARG A 340 -0.89 19.81 -3.34
CA ARG A 340 -1.31 18.91 -4.42
C ARG A 340 -0.08 18.50 -5.23
N PHE A 341 0.10 17.21 -5.41
CA PHE A 341 1.17 16.65 -6.22
C PHE A 341 0.87 16.71 -7.72
N GLY A 342 1.93 16.47 -8.50
CA GLY A 342 1.85 16.28 -9.93
C GLY A 342 1.17 14.98 -10.34
N ILE A 343 1.15 14.77 -11.65
CA ILE A 343 0.67 13.57 -12.34
C ILE A 343 1.82 13.03 -13.19
N LEU A 344 1.71 11.78 -13.65
CA LEU A 344 2.65 11.25 -14.63
C LEU A 344 2.49 11.97 -15.98
N PRO A 345 3.55 12.04 -16.81
CA PRO A 345 3.49 12.68 -18.12
C PRO A 345 2.33 12.16 -18.98
N GLY A 346 1.45 13.07 -19.40
CA GLY A 346 0.27 12.80 -20.22
C GLY A 346 -0.91 12.13 -19.49
N GLY A 347 -0.80 11.87 -18.18
CA GLY A 347 -1.91 11.42 -17.34
C GLY A 347 -2.95 12.52 -17.06
N SER A 348 -3.95 12.18 -16.26
CA SER A 348 -5.05 13.05 -15.85
C SER A 348 -5.45 12.93 -14.37
N HIS A 349 -4.98 11.89 -13.68
CA HIS A 349 -5.35 11.54 -12.32
C HIS A 349 -4.15 11.04 -11.50
N SER A 350 -4.10 11.44 -10.23
CA SER A 350 -3.26 10.79 -9.22
C SER A 350 -3.97 10.74 -7.87
N LYS A 351 -3.60 9.75 -7.04
CA LYS A 351 -4.09 9.58 -5.67
C LYS A 351 -2.96 9.06 -4.78
N GLY A 352 -2.81 9.64 -3.58
CA GLY A 352 -2.01 9.06 -2.50
C GLY A 352 -2.85 8.04 -1.74
N GLU A 353 -2.28 6.88 -1.43
CA GLU A 353 -2.99 5.80 -0.72
C GLU A 353 -2.40 5.58 0.67
N TRP A 354 -1.08 5.65 0.80
CA TRP A 354 -0.37 5.46 2.07
C TRP A 354 0.72 6.51 2.26
N ILE A 355 1.01 6.79 3.53
CA ILE A 355 2.11 7.63 3.96
C ILE A 355 2.85 6.96 5.12
N THR A 356 4.18 7.04 5.10
CA THR A 356 5.06 6.60 6.19
C THR A 356 5.40 7.76 7.13
N ASP A 357 5.88 7.48 8.34
CA ASP A 357 6.26 8.53 9.31
C ASP A 357 7.47 9.35 8.85
N SER A 358 8.31 8.75 8.03
CA SER A 358 9.39 9.47 7.33
C SER A 358 8.90 10.31 6.16
N GLY A 359 7.61 10.25 5.78
CA GLY A 359 7.02 11.06 4.72
C GLY A 359 7.15 10.49 3.30
N TYR A 360 7.37 9.17 3.15
CA TYR A 360 7.18 8.53 1.84
C TYR A 360 5.69 8.33 1.60
N VAL A 361 5.20 8.85 0.48
CA VAL A 361 3.83 8.65 0.03
C VAL A 361 3.85 7.70 -1.17
N VAL A 362 3.00 6.68 -1.16
CA VAL A 362 2.77 5.81 -2.32
C VAL A 362 1.31 5.83 -2.70
N GLY A 363 1.04 5.65 -3.99
CA GLY A 363 -0.32 5.59 -4.50
C GLY A 363 -0.33 5.27 -5.98
N SER A 364 -1.26 5.86 -6.71
CA SER A 364 -1.48 5.55 -8.12
C SER A 364 -1.62 6.80 -8.99
N ALA A 365 -1.24 6.68 -10.25
CA ALA A 365 -1.47 7.68 -11.29
C ALA A 365 -1.71 7.00 -12.64
N ASP A 366 -2.45 7.66 -13.53
CA ASP A 366 -2.60 7.22 -14.90
C ASP A 366 -1.48 7.80 -15.80
N THR A 367 -1.13 7.05 -16.84
CA THR A 367 -0.25 7.51 -17.92
C THR A 367 -1.07 8.02 -19.11
N ALA A 368 -0.40 8.57 -20.14
CA ALA A 368 -1.04 8.99 -21.40
C ALA A 368 -1.91 7.91 -22.09
N GLY A 369 -1.68 6.63 -21.81
CA GLY A 369 -2.46 5.50 -22.33
C GLY A 369 -3.59 5.02 -21.42
N TYR A 370 -3.93 5.80 -20.38
CA TYR A 370 -4.85 5.39 -19.29
C TYR A 370 -4.42 4.10 -18.58
N LYS A 371 -3.12 3.80 -18.58
CA LYS A 371 -2.55 2.71 -17.80
C LYS A 371 -2.28 3.21 -16.40
N MET A 372 -2.77 2.48 -15.40
CA MET A 372 -2.48 2.73 -13.99
C MET A 372 -1.07 2.27 -13.66
N HIS A 373 -0.29 3.20 -13.14
CA HIS A 373 1.02 2.95 -12.56
C HIS A 373 0.99 3.29 -11.08
N ALA A 374 1.73 2.51 -10.31
CA ALA A 374 2.11 2.89 -8.96
C ALA A 374 3.07 4.07 -9.02
N VAL A 375 2.96 4.98 -8.05
CA VAL A 375 3.80 6.18 -7.97
C VAL A 375 4.19 6.45 -6.53
N ALA A 376 5.31 7.13 -6.35
CA ALA A 376 5.80 7.56 -5.06
C ALA A 376 6.13 9.05 -5.03
N TRP A 377 5.96 9.67 -3.86
CA TRP A 377 6.42 11.01 -3.53
C TRP A 377 7.19 10.98 -2.22
N LYS A 378 8.06 11.96 -2.02
CA LYS A 378 8.76 12.17 -0.75
C LYS A 378 8.46 13.58 -0.27
N LEU A 379 7.84 13.66 0.91
CA LEU A 379 7.69 14.93 1.61
C LEU A 379 9.05 15.43 2.09
N GLY A 380 9.26 16.74 1.99
CA GLY A 380 10.54 17.41 2.25
C GLY A 380 10.70 17.92 3.66
#